data_AF-A0A6P0STA9-F1
#
_entry.id   AF-A0A6P0STA9-F1
#
_cell.length_a   1.000
_cell.length_b   1.000
_cell.length_c   1.000
_cell.angle_alpha   90.00
_cell.angle_beta   90.00
_cell.angle_gamma   90.00
#
_symmetry.space_group_name_H-M   'P 1'
#
loop_
_entity.id
_entity.type
_entity.pdbx_description
1 polymer ?
#
loop_
_entity_poly.entity_id
_entity_poly.type
_entity_poly.pdbx_seq_one_letter_code
_entity_poly.pdbx_strand_id
1 'polypeptide(L)' 'MNKLNFYDINQISQLFKQAVDKAIENHRQKGESIAISDEQGNVKVIPASEIPKLQQKQDIV' A
#
# COMPACT_ATOMS: atom_id res chain seq x y z
N MET A 1 -22.89 9.50 1.84
CA MET A 1 -21.63 9.56 1.05
C MET A 1 -20.67 10.47 1.81
N ASN A 2 -19.62 9.91 2.42
CA ASN A 2 -18.58 10.72 3.05
C ASN A 2 -17.88 11.50 1.93
N LYS A 3 -18.01 12.83 1.94
CA LYS A 3 -17.25 13.70 1.04
C LYS A 3 -15.80 13.61 1.46
N LEU A 4 -14.94 13.10 0.59
CA LEU A 4 -13.49 13.15 0.77
C LEU A 4 -13.09 14.62 0.84
N ASN A 5 -12.51 15.01 1.97
CA ASN A 5 -12.00 16.35 2.15
C ASN A 5 -10.55 16.40 1.66
N PHE A 6 -10.34 16.93 0.47
CA PHE A 6 -9.01 17.03 -0.14
C PHE A 6 -8.13 18.15 0.46
N TYR A 7 -8.61 18.87 1.47
CA TYR A 7 -7.84 19.86 2.20
C TYR A 7 -7.19 19.29 3.47
N ASP A 8 -7.59 18.09 3.90
CA ASP A 8 -6.99 17.39 5.03
C ASP A 8 -5.97 16.37 4.52
N ILE A 9 -4.71 16.79 4.50
CA ILE A 9 -3.57 15.98 4.05
C ILE A 9 -3.50 14.64 4.81
N ASN A 10 -3.89 14.59 6.09
CA ASN A 10 -3.84 13.35 6.86
C ASN A 10 -4.87 12.33 6.37
N GLN A 11 -6.10 12.77 6.08
CA GLN A 11 -7.14 11.89 5.53
C GLN A 11 -6.77 11.35 4.14
N ILE A 12 -6.17 12.20 3.31
CA ILE A 12 -5.73 11.81 1.96
C ILE A 12 -4.58 10.80 2.04
N SER A 13 -3.55 11.07 2.85
CA SER A 13 -2.42 10.16 3.04
C SER A 13 -2.87 8.81 3.58
N GLN A 14 -3.83 8.76 4.50
CA GLN A 14 -4.41 7.51 4.99
C GLN A 14 -5.15 6.74 3.89
N LEU A 15 -5.94 7.43 3.05
CA LEU A 15 -6.63 6.80 1.93
C LEU A 15 -5.65 6.19 0.92
N PHE A 16 -4.61 6.94 0.53
CA PHE A 16 -3.57 6.43 -0.37
C PHE A 16 -2.84 5.25 0.25
N LYS A 17 -2.48 5.33 1.53
CA LYS A 17 -1.85 4.22 2.25
C LYS A 17 -2.72 2.96 2.21
N GLN A 18 -4.03 3.08 2.49
CA GLN A 18 -4.96 1.95 2.43
C GLN A 18 -5.08 1.35 1.02
N ALA A 19 -5.12 2.19 -0.01
CA ALA A 19 -5.19 1.73 -1.39
C ALA A 19 -3.92 0.98 -1.80
N VAL A 20 -2.74 1.51 -1.45
CA VAL A 20 -1.44 0.89 -1.70
C VAL A 20 -1.30 -0.42 -0.94
N ASP A 21 -1.62 -0.43 0.37
CA ASP A 21 -1.58 -1.64 1.21
C ASP A 21 -2.46 -2.76 0.61
N LYS A 22 -3.67 -2.41 0.16
CA LYS A 22 -4.60 -3.36 -0.48
C LYS A 22 -4.07 -3.91 -1.80
N ALA A 23 -3.44 -3.06 -2.62
CA ALA A 23 -2.83 -3.51 -3.87
C ALA A 23 -1.68 -4.48 -3.62
N ILE A 24 -0.78 -4.15 -2.69
CA ILE A 24 0.37 -4.99 -2.30
C ILE A 24 -0.12 -6.37 -1.81
N GLU A 25 -1.11 -6.39 -0.93
CA GLU A 25 -1.66 -7.65 -0.40
C GLU A 25 -2.33 -8.49 -1.49
N ASN A 26 -3.01 -7.87 -2.45
CA ASN A 26 -3.60 -8.58 -3.58
C ASN A 26 -2.53 -9.24 -4.47
N HIS A 27 -1.44 -8.52 -4.77
CA HIS A 27 -0.31 -9.09 -5.51
C HIS A 27 0.33 -10.27 -4.74
N ARG A 28 0.55 -10.11 -3.43
CA ARG A 28 1.06 -11.18 -2.56
C ARG A 28 0.18 -12.43 -2.61
N GLN A 29 -1.13 -12.28 -2.52
CA GLN A 29 -2.08 -13.40 -2.54
C GLN A 29 -2.13 -14.11 -3.90
N LYS A 30 -1.94 -13.38 -4.99
CA LYS A 30 -1.87 -13.92 -6.36
C LYS A 30 -0.52 -14.56 -6.71
N GLY A 31 0.50 -14.40 -5.86
CA GLY A 31 1.86 -14.83 -6.17
C GLY A 31 2.57 -13.89 -7.15
N GLU A 32 2.09 -12.66 -7.32
CA GLU A 32 2.65 -11.66 -8.21
C GLU A 32 3.73 -10.84 -7.51
N SER A 33 4.82 -10.55 -8.24
CA SER A 33 5.91 -9.72 -7.74
C SER A 33 5.55 -8.23 -7.85
N ILE A 34 6.12 -7.40 -6.98
CA ILE A 34 5.99 -5.94 -7.05
C ILE A 34 7.34 -5.31 -7.39
N ALA A 35 7.35 -4.16 -8.05
CA ALA A 35 8.55 -3.38 -8.31
C ALA A 35 8.51 -2.09 -7.49
N ILE A 36 9.61 -1.78 -6.81
CA ILE A 36 9.77 -0.57 -6.01
C ILE A 36 10.99 0.19 -6.52
N SER A 37 10.81 1.46 -6.85
CA SER A 37 11.91 2.37 -7.19
C SER A 37 12.37 3.15 -5.95
N ASP A 38 13.68 3.34 -5.80
CA ASP A 38 14.22 4.29 -4.83
C ASP A 38 14.21 5.74 -5.37
N GLU A 39 14.64 6.69 -4.54
CA GLU A 39 14.72 8.13 -4.90
C GLU A 39 15.72 8.41 -6.03
N GLN A 40 16.64 7.48 -6.30
CA GLN A 40 17.63 7.56 -7.37
C GLN A 40 17.12 6.92 -8.67
N GLY A 41 15.92 6.34 -8.66
CA GLY A 41 15.30 5.67 -9.80
C GLY A 41 15.76 4.22 -10.00
N ASN A 42 16.52 3.63 -9.08
CA ASN A 42 16.87 2.22 -9.16
C ASN A 42 15.65 1.38 -8.80
N VAL A 43 15.33 0.42 -9.66
CA VAL A 43 14.17 -0.45 -9.49
C VAL A 43 14.59 -1.77 -8.87
N LYS A 44 13.95 -2.15 -7.76
CA LYS A 44 14.06 -3.48 -7.15
C LYS A 44 12.75 -4.23 -7.32
N VAL A 45 12.83 -5.45 -7.84
CA VAL A 45 11.70 -6.37 -7.91
C VAL A 45 11.67 -7.22 -6.64
N ILE A 46 10.51 -7.28 -5.99
CA ILE A 46 10.27 -8.05 -4.77
C ILE A 46 9.30 -9.18 -5.11
N PRO A 47 9.71 -10.46 -4.95
CA PRO A 47 8.83 -11.59 -5.19
C PRO A 47 7.73 -11.69 -4.13
N ALA A 48 6.59 -12.27 -4.50
CA ALA A 48 5.43 -12.40 -3.61
C ALA A 48 5.72 -13.09 -2.27
N SER A 49 6.69 -14.02 -2.24
CA SER A 49 7.14 -14.72 -1.04
C SER A 49 7.86 -13.82 -0.04
N GLU A 50 8.46 -12.72 -0.50
CA GLU A 50 9.18 -11.75 0.32
C GLU A 50 8.29 -10.57 0.75
N ILE A 51 7.10 -10.41 0.15
CA ILE A 51 6.15 -9.38 0.57
C ILE A 51 5.60 -9.78 1.95
N PRO A 52 5.85 -8.99 3.01
CA PRO A 52 5.35 -9.30 4.34
C PRO A 52 3.82 -9.28 4.33
N LYS A 53 3.20 -10.17 5.10
CA LYS A 53 1.76 -10.11 5.34
C LYS A 53 1.44 -8.80 6.03
N LEU A 54 0.79 -7.89 5.32
CA LEU A 54 0.26 -6.68 5.91
C LEU A 54 -0.93 -7.13 6.79
N GLN A 55 -0.67 -7.36 8.08
CA GLN A 55 -1.76 -7.43 9.04
C GLN A 55 -2.50 -6.11 8.92
N GLN A 56 -3.78 -6.15 8.53
CA GLN A 56 -4.65 -5.00 8.63
C GLN A 56 -4.66 -4.60 10.11
N LYS A 57 -3.82 -3.64 10.50
CA LYS A 57 -4.08 -2.84 11.68
C LYS A 57 -5.33 -2.05 11.34
N GLN A 58 -6.47 -2.67 11.59
CA GLN A 58 -7.65 -1.93 11.98
C GLN A 58 -7.26 -1.32 13.33
N ASP A 59 -6.70 -0.12 13.31
CA ASP A 59 -6.72 0.74 14.49
C ASP A 59 -8.20 1.04 14.75
N ILE A 60 -8.80 0.18 15.56
CA ILE A 60 -10.04 0.42 16.27
C ILE A 60 -9.60 0.96 17.62
N VAL A 61 -9.60 2.29 17.81
CA VAL A 61 -10.14 3.01 19.00
C VAL A 61 -10.40 4.45 18.59
#